data_AF-A0A1R2CHF3-F1
#
_entry.id   AF-A0A1R2CHF3-F1
#
_cell.length_a   1.000
_cell.length_b   1.000
_cell.length_c   1.000
_cell.angle_alpha   90.00
_cell.angle_beta   90.00
_cell.angle_gamma   90.00
#
_symmetry.space_group_name_H-M   'P 1'
#
loop_
_entity.id
_entity.type
_entity.pdbx_description
1 polymer ?
#
loop_
_entity_poly.entity_id
_entity_poly.type
_entity_poly.pdbx_seq_one_letter_code
_entity_poly.pdbx_strand_id
1 'polypeptide(L)'
;MDFYEKTLSRILPIPPDAVSSKWDNDRIRIEAEKWCKPFACAIQGCSEPRIRTDSEKIRCQEAPKYLKMCVNHIVHHIENIIANKNS
;
A
#
# COMPACT_ATOMS: atom_id res chain seq x y z
N MET A 1 -15.03 9.27 4.40
CA MET A 1 -13.99 8.34 3.93
C MET A 1 -12.69 8.77 4.56
N ASP A 2 -12.08 7.89 5.34
CA ASP A 2 -10.81 8.19 6.03
C ASP A 2 -9.65 8.28 4.99
N PHE A 3 -8.50 8.80 5.40
CA PHE A 3 -7.34 8.97 4.51
C PHE A 3 -6.87 7.66 3.88
N TYR A 4 -6.93 6.55 4.64
CA TYR A 4 -6.51 5.23 4.19
C TYR A 4 -7.42 4.72 3.08
N GLU A 5 -8.73 4.71 3.29
CA GLU A 5 -9.71 4.22 2.31
C GLU A 5 -9.64 4.98 0.99
N LYS A 6 -9.53 6.32 1.05
CA LYS A 6 -9.45 7.18 -0.13
C LYS A 6 -8.16 6.96 -0.92
N THR A 7 -7.06 6.64 -0.23
CA THR A 7 -5.77 6.38 -0.88
C THR A 7 -5.73 4.98 -1.47
N LEU A 8 -6.23 3.99 -0.74
CA LEU A 8 -6.27 2.60 -1.18
C LEU A 8 -7.16 2.40 -2.42
N SER A 9 -8.30 3.10 -2.50
CA SER A 9 -9.20 3.02 -3.66
C SER A 9 -8.61 3.56 -4.96
N ARG A 10 -7.48 4.28 -4.89
CA ARG A 10 -6.72 4.72 -6.08
C ARG A 10 -5.66 3.71 -6.52
N ILE A 11 -5.33 2.75 -5.65
CA ILE A 11 -4.31 1.73 -5.88
C ILE A 11 -4.98 0.42 -6.32
N LEU A 12 -6.10 0.07 -5.67
CA LEU A 12 -6.88 -1.13 -5.96
C LEU A 12 -8.08 -0.82 -6.88
N PRO A 13 -8.48 -1.76 -7.75
CA PRO A 13 -7.81 -3.04 -8.01
C PRO A 13 -6.51 -2.86 -8.83
N ILE A 14 -5.57 -3.79 -8.66
CA ILE A 14 -4.37 -3.82 -9.52
C ILE A 14 -4.75 -4.44 -10.86
N PRO A 15 -4.34 -3.82 -11.99
CA PRO A 15 -4.57 -4.41 -13.31
C PRO A 15 -3.92 -5.79 -13.42
N PRO A 16 -4.64 -6.85 -13.85
CA PRO A 16 -4.10 -8.19 -13.92
C PRO A 16 -2.85 -8.29 -14.80
N ASP A 17 -2.78 -7.53 -15.89
CA ASP A 17 -1.64 -7.44 -16.81
C ASP A 17 -0.35 -6.93 -16.14
N ALA A 18 -0.47 -6.14 -15.07
CA ALA A 18 0.67 -5.67 -14.29
C ALA A 18 1.28 -6.76 -13.39
N VAL A 19 0.65 -7.93 -13.27
CA VAL A 19 1.05 -9.04 -12.38
C VAL A 19 1.50 -10.24 -13.20
N SER A 20 2.71 -10.77 -12.96
CA SER A 20 3.13 -12.03 -13.58
C SER A 20 2.63 -13.23 -12.80
N SER A 21 2.16 -14.27 -13.49
CA SER A 21 1.77 -15.54 -12.86
C SER A 21 2.94 -16.36 -12.31
N LYS A 22 4.19 -15.94 -12.60
CA LYS A 22 5.43 -16.59 -12.17
C LYS A 22 6.12 -15.88 -10.99
N TRP A 23 5.50 -14.85 -10.40
CA TRP A 23 6.09 -14.18 -9.25
C TRP A 23 6.08 -15.10 -8.02
N ASP A 24 7.21 -15.11 -7.31
CA ASP A 24 7.34 -15.76 -6.01
C ASP A 24 6.88 -14.83 -4.87
N ASN A 25 6.80 -15.36 -3.66
CA ASN A 25 6.32 -14.62 -2.49
C ASN A 25 7.15 -13.38 -2.18
N ASP A 26 8.48 -13.43 -2.39
CA ASP A 26 9.36 -12.30 -2.15
C ASP A 26 9.14 -11.19 -3.18
N ARG A 27 8.96 -11.55 -4.47
CA ARG A 27 8.64 -10.58 -5.50
C ARG A 27 7.28 -9.94 -5.28
N ILE A 28 6.28 -10.71 -4.88
CA ILE A 28 4.94 -10.20 -4.56
C ILE A 28 5.02 -9.13 -3.46
N ARG A 29 5.78 -9.39 -2.38
CA ARG A 29 5.98 -8.42 -1.29
C ARG A 29 6.67 -7.15 -1.77
N ILE A 30 7.77 -7.26 -2.53
CA ILE A 30 8.51 -6.11 -3.05
C ILE A 30 7.63 -5.25 -3.96
N GLU A 31 6.85 -5.87 -4.86
CA GLU A 31 5.93 -5.13 -5.73
C GLU A 31 4.77 -4.51 -4.93
N ALA A 32 4.25 -5.20 -3.91
CA ALA A 32 3.23 -4.65 -3.03
C ALA A 32 3.69 -3.38 -2.31
N GLU A 33 4.92 -3.36 -1.80
CA GLU A 33 5.51 -2.17 -1.20
C GLU A 33 5.60 -0.99 -2.18
N LYS A 34 5.92 -1.24 -3.45
CA LYS A 34 5.97 -0.19 -4.49
C LYS A 34 4.59 0.41 -4.74
N TRP A 35 3.54 -0.41 -4.80
CA TRP A 35 2.16 0.08 -4.93
C TRP A 35 1.74 0.94 -3.73
N CYS A 36 2.25 0.61 -2.54
CA CYS A 36 2.00 1.36 -1.31
C CYS A 36 2.90 2.59 -1.11
N LYS A 37 3.65 3.01 -2.14
CA LYS A 37 4.48 4.24 -2.12
C LYS A 37 3.75 5.48 -1.59
N PRO A 38 2.46 5.75 -1.89
CA PRO A 38 1.76 6.90 -1.32
C PRO A 38 1.75 6.93 0.22
N PHE A 39 1.64 5.76 0.86
CA PHE A 39 1.69 5.64 2.31
C PHE A 39 3.12 5.80 2.85
N ALA A 40 4.12 5.27 2.15
CA ALA A 40 5.53 5.48 2.50
C ALA A 40 5.91 6.97 2.41
N CYS A 41 5.46 7.68 1.37
CA CYS A 41 5.63 9.13 1.24
C CYS A 41 4.95 9.90 2.38
N ALA A 42 3.78 9.44 2.85
CA ALA A 42 3.12 10.05 4.00
C ALA A 42 3.96 9.90 5.29
N ILE A 43 4.61 8.74 5.49
CA ILE A 43 5.54 8.52 6.62
C ILE A 43 6.76 9.44 6.49
N GLN A 44 7.35 9.56 5.29
CA GLN A 44 8.49 10.46 5.07
C GLN A 44 8.13 11.91 5.39
N GLY A 45 6.96 12.37 4.97
CA GLY A 45 6.43 13.69 5.30
C GLY A 45 6.16 13.90 6.80
N CYS A 46 6.11 12.83 7.59
CA CYS A 46 6.02 12.88 9.05
C CYS A 46 7.39 13.04 9.75
N SER A 47 8.49 12.76 9.04
CA SER A 47 9.85 12.97 9.53
C SER A 47 10.40 14.38 9.24
N GLU A 48 9.74 15.15 8.38
CA GLU A 48 10.18 16.51 8.03
C GLU A 48 10.09 17.48 9.23
N PRO A 49 11.05 18.39 9.43
CA PRO A 49 11.01 19.36 10.51
C PRO A 49 10.04 20.52 10.18
N ARG A 50 8.75 20.30 10.43
CA ARG A 50 7.69 21.32 10.28
C ARG A 50 6.70 21.31 11.44
N ILE A 51 6.09 22.45 11.70
CA ILE A 51 4.98 22.57 12.66
C ILE A 51 3.80 21.76 12.11
N ARG A 52 3.25 20.87 12.95
CA ARG A 52 2.12 20.00 12.62
C ARG A 52 0.93 20.31 13.52
N THR A 53 -0.25 20.36 12.92
CA THR A 53 -1.53 20.36 13.64
C THR A 53 -1.70 19.04 14.41
N ASP A 54 -2.58 19.02 15.42
CA ASP A 54 -2.83 17.79 16.19
C ASP A 54 -3.42 16.68 15.32
N SER A 55 -4.26 17.02 14.35
CA SER A 55 -4.76 16.06 13.35
C SER A 55 -3.63 15.46 12.50
N GLU A 56 -2.62 16.24 12.13
CA GLU A 56 -1.45 15.73 11.41
C GLU A 56 -0.57 14.83 12.28
N LYS A 57 -0.42 15.13 13.57
CA LYS A 57 0.32 14.26 14.51
C LYS A 57 -0.33 12.89 14.63
N ILE A 58 -1.66 12.83 14.78
CA ILE A 58 -2.42 11.57 14.83
C ILE A 58 -2.20 10.79 13.53
N ARG A 59 -2.36 11.44 12.37
CA ARG A 59 -2.10 10.81 11.07
C ARG A 59 -0.68 10.26 10.94
N CYS A 60 0.31 10.96 11.49
CA CYS A 60 1.69 10.50 11.50
C CYS A 60 1.93 9.29 12.40
N GLN A 61 1.22 9.19 13.53
CA GLN A 61 1.25 8.01 14.39
C GLN A 61 0.61 6.78 13.70
N GLU A 62 -0.43 7.00 12.89
CA GLU A 62 -1.13 5.94 12.17
C GLU A 62 -0.49 5.55 10.83
N ALA A 63 0.36 6.41 10.25
CA ALA A 63 0.96 6.20 8.93
C ALA A 63 1.72 4.86 8.78
N PRO A 64 2.52 4.38 9.75
CA PRO A 64 3.14 3.06 9.68
C PRO A 64 2.13 1.91 9.64
N LYS A 65 1.04 2.02 10.40
CA LYS A 65 -0.06 1.04 10.39
C LYS A 65 -0.73 1.01 9.00
N TYR A 66 -1.00 2.17 8.42
CA TYR A 66 -1.57 2.26 7.08
C TYR A 66 -0.69 1.68 5.99
N LEU A 67 0.63 1.89 6.04
CA LEU A 67 1.55 1.25 5.11
C LEU A 67 1.48 -0.28 5.21
N LYS A 68 1.55 -0.83 6.43
CA LYS A 68 1.46 -2.28 6.66
C LYS A 68 0.13 -2.86 6.15
N MET A 69 -0.98 -2.19 6.44
CA MET A 69 -2.30 -2.61 5.96
C MET A 69 -2.40 -2.59 4.44
N CYS A 70 -1.88 -1.53 3.80
CA CYS A 70 -1.83 -1.44 2.34
C CYS A 70 -1.05 -2.61 1.76
N VAL A 71 0.16 -2.89 2.24
CA VAL A 71 0.99 -3.98 1.72
C VAL A 71 0.25 -5.30 1.80
N ASN A 72 -0.39 -5.62 2.94
CA ASN A 72 -1.16 -6.84 3.09
C ASN A 72 -2.34 -6.94 2.10
N HIS A 73 -3.08 -5.84 1.90
CA HIS A 73 -4.19 -5.81 0.94
C HIS A 73 -3.70 -6.03 -0.49
N ILE A 74 -2.57 -5.40 -0.85
CA ILE A 74 -1.98 -5.54 -2.18
C ILE A 74 -1.45 -6.96 -2.40
N VAL A 75 -0.72 -7.53 -1.44
CA VAL A 75 -0.23 -8.92 -1.49
C VAL A 75 -1.39 -9.87 -1.77
N HIS A 76 -2.44 -9.80 -0.95
CA HIS A 76 -3.60 -10.68 -1.10
C HIS A 76 -4.28 -10.52 -2.47
N HIS A 77 -4.38 -9.28 -2.96
CA HIS A 77 -4.97 -9.02 -4.27
C HIS A 77 -4.11 -9.57 -5.42
N ILE A 78 -2.78 -9.45 -5.34
CA ILE A 78 -1.82 -10.03 -6.31
C ILE A 78 -1.92 -11.56 -6.30
N GLU A 79 -1.93 -12.19 -5.12
CA GLU A 79 -2.08 -13.64 -4.97
C GLU A 79 -3.36 -14.14 -5.65
N ASN A 80 -4.48 -13.44 -5.45
CA ASN A 80 -5.75 -13.76 -6.11
C ASN A 80 -5.67 -13.61 -7.64
N ILE A 81 -4.99 -12.59 -8.16
CA ILE A 81 -4.77 -12.43 -9.60
C ILE A 81 -3.95 -13.60 -10.16
N ILE A 82 -2.87 -14.01 -9.47
CA ILE A 82 -2.01 -15.12 -9.90
C ILE A 82 -2.80 -16.44 -9.89
N ALA A 83 -3.56 -16.69 -8.83
CA ALA A 83 -4.42 -17.87 -8.73
C ALA A 83 -5.43 -17.93 -9.89
N ASN A 84 -6.08 -16.81 -10.22
CA ASN A 84 -7.05 -16.72 -11.32
C ASN A 84 -6.40 -16.88 -12.71
N LYS A 85 -5.12 -16.52 -12.89
CA LYS A 85 -4.40 -16.72 -14.16
C LYS A 85 -3.93 -18.17 -14.38
N ASN A 86 -3.72 -18.90 -13.29
CA ASN A 86 -3.24 -20.28 -13.30
C ASN A 86 -4.37 -21.31 -13.17
N SER A 87 -5.62 -20.86 -13.07
CA SER A 87 -6.83 -21.68 -13.10
C SER A 87 -7.35 -21.77 -14.53
#